data_AF-A0A2T2UYX9-F1
#
_entry.id   AF-A0A2T2UYX9-F1
#
_cell.length_a   1.000
_cell.length_b   1.000
_cell.length_c   1.000
_cell.angle_alpha   90.00
_cell.angle_beta   90.00
_cell.angle_gamma   90.00
#
_symmetry.space_group_name_H-M   'P 1'
#
loop_
_entity.id
_entity.type
_entity.pdbx_description
1 polymer ?
#
loop_
_entity_poly.entity_id
_entity_poly.type
_entity_poly.pdbx_seq_one_letter_code
_entity_poly.pdbx_strand_id
1 'polypeptide(L)' 'MAGVEQQLQQHFRCEKCDGREAAVSRISASGTGLTRMLDIQHNHFVLAACQNCGCAEMYDEAVLGG' A
#
# COMPACT_ATOMS: atom_id res chain seq x y z
N MET A 1 18.93 0.17 2.40
CA MET A 1 17.80 1.11 2.28
C MET A 1 16.60 0.37 2.85
N ALA A 2 16.07 0.80 4.00
CA ALA A 2 14.86 0.17 4.54
C ALA A 2 13.72 0.42 3.54
N GLY A 3 13.00 -0.62 3.15
CA GLY A 3 11.91 -0.49 2.19
C GLY A 3 10.75 0.30 2.80
N VAL A 4 10.00 1.01 1.97
CA VAL A 4 8.77 1.74 2.36
C VAL A 4 7.86 0.88 3.25
N GLU A 5 7.77 -0.42 2.96
CA GLU A 5 7.01 -1.40 3.75
C GLU A 5 7.44 -1.47 5.22
N GLN A 6 8.75 -1.44 5.50
CA GLN A 6 9.29 -1.49 6.85
C GLN A 6 8.99 -0.21 7.63
N GLN A 7 9.05 0.94 6.96
CA GLN A 7 8.69 2.22 7.58
C GLN A 7 7.20 2.25 7.92
N LEU A 8 6.36 1.81 6.99
CA LEU A 8 4.92 1.70 7.21
C LEU A 8 4.62 0.77 8.39
N GLN A 9 5.24 -0.41 8.44
CA GLN A 9 5.02 -1.38 9.51
C GLN A 9 5.48 -0.89 10.89
N GLN A 10 6.55 -0.09 10.95
CA GLN A 10 7.06 0.47 12.22
C GLN A 10 6.22 1.63 12.76
N HIS A 11 5.64 2.44 11.87
CA HIS A 11 4.90 3.66 12.23
C HIS A 11 3.39 3.54 12.04
N PHE A 12 2.89 2.36 11.68
CA PHE A 12 1.47 2.14 11.46
C PHE A 12 0.65 2.42 12.73
N ARG A 13 -0.44 3.17 12.54
CA ARG A 13 -1.48 3.35 13.55
C ARG A 13 -2.82 3.43 12.84
N CYS A 14 -3.69 2.46 13.11
CA CYS A 14 -5.00 2.41 12.49
C CYS A 14 -5.87 3.57 12.96
N GLU A 15 -6.32 4.40 12.01
CA GLU A 15 -7.24 5.52 12.26
C GLU A 15 -8.61 5.09 12.80
N LYS A 16 -8.99 3.82 12.65
CA LYS A 16 -10.29 3.29 13.09
C LYS A 16 -10.30 2.74 14.51
N CYS A 17 -9.21 2.11 14.96
CA CYS A 17 -9.18 1.37 16.22
C CYS A 17 -7.91 1.56 17.05
N ASP A 18 -6.99 2.44 16.63
CA ASP A 18 -5.71 2.71 17.28
C ASP A 18 -4.74 1.51 17.38
N GLY A 19 -5.05 0.40 16.69
CA GLY A 19 -4.14 -0.75 16.57
C GLY A 19 -2.84 -0.37 15.86
N ARG A 20 -1.73 -0.95 16.31
CA ARG A 20 -0.37 -0.66 15.79
C ARG A 20 0.22 -1.77 14.92
N GLU A 21 -0.52 -2.86 14.75
CA GLU A 21 -0.11 -3.98 13.92
C GLU A 21 -0.82 -3.92 12.57
N ALA A 22 -0.01 -3.88 11.50
CA ALA A 22 -0.50 -4.00 10.13
C ALA A 22 0.24 -5.10 9.38
N ALA A 23 -0.48 -5.75 8.47
CA ALA A 23 0.07 -6.53 7.38
C ALA A 23 0.29 -5.59 6.20
N VAL A 24 1.53 -5.45 5.75
CA VAL A 24 1.91 -4.57 4.63
C VAL A 24 2.23 -5.41 3.40
N SER A 25 1.67 -5.06 2.25
CA SER A 25 1.92 -5.75 0.98
C SER A 25 1.96 -4.79 -0.21
N ARG A 26 2.78 -5.09 -1.21
CA ARG A 26 2.79 -4.34 -2.48
C ARG A 26 1.79 -4.94 -3.45
N ILE A 27 1.02 -4.08 -4.09
CA ILE A 27 0.07 -4.45 -5.13
C ILE A 27 0.30 -3.59 -6.37
N SER A 28 0.02 -4.17 -7.53
CA SER A 28 0.03 -3.46 -8.81
C SER A 28 -1.39 -3.48 -9.36
N ALA A 29 -2.01 -2.31 -9.48
CA ALA A 29 -3.34 -2.22 -10.06
C ALA A 29 -3.22 -2.11 -11.58
N SER A 30 -3.49 -3.19 -12.29
CA SER A 30 -3.60 -3.17 -13.75
C SER A 30 -5.06 -2.98 -14.14
N GLY A 31 -5.40 -1.82 -14.70
CA GLY A 31 -6.75 -1.57 -15.21
C GLY A 31 -7.16 -2.61 -16.26
N THR A 32 -8.43 -3.03 -16.26
CA THR A 32 -8.96 -3.99 -17.23
C THR A 32 -9.31 -3.27 -18.54
N GLY A 33 -8.95 -3.84 -19.70
CA GLY A 33 -9.29 -3.31 -21.03
C GLY A 33 -8.09 -2.97 -21.93
N LEU A 34 -8.34 -2.19 -22.99
CA LEU A 34 -7.34 -1.75 -23.99
C LEU A 34 -6.20 -0.92 -23.38
N THR A 35 -6.38 -0.38 -22.17
CA THR A 35 -5.38 0.39 -21.39
C THR A 35 -4.13 -0.43 -21.01
N ARG A 36 -4.20 -1.77 -21.07
CA ARG A 36 -3.04 -2.67 -20.86
C ARG A 36 -2.13 -2.80 -22.09
N MET A 37 -2.62 -2.49 -23.30
CA MET A 37 -1.84 -2.65 -24.55
C MET A 37 -0.87 -1.47 -24.82
N LEU A 38 -0.99 -0.37 -24.07
CA LEU A 38 -0.14 0.83 -24.18
C LEU A 38 0.88 0.97 -23.03
N ASP A 39 1.01 -0.07 -22.19
CA ASP A 39 2.10 -0.39 -21.23
C ASP A 39 2.88 0.78 -20.57
N ILE A 40 2.17 1.80 -20.06
CA ILE A 40 2.76 2.96 -19.35
C ILE A 40 2.23 3.12 -17.92
N GLN A 41 1.41 2.20 -17.41
CA GLN A 41 0.83 2.36 -16.07
C GLN A 41 1.74 1.79 -14.97
N HIS A 42 2.67 2.63 -14.47
CA HIS A 42 3.49 2.38 -13.28
C HIS A 42 2.71 2.64 -11.99
N ASN A 43 1.51 2.05 -11.86
CA ASN A 43 0.67 2.27 -10.68
C ASN A 43 0.96 1.20 -9.63
N HIS A 44 2.06 1.39 -8.90
CA HIS A 44 2.41 0.57 -7.75
C HIS A 44 1.87 1.17 -6.47
N PHE A 45 1.23 0.33 -5.66
CA PHE A 45 0.66 0.73 -4.38
C PHE A 45 1.16 -0.17 -3.25
N VAL A 46 1.21 0.39 -2.06
CA VAL A 46 1.44 -0.33 -0.81
C VAL A 46 0.12 -0.38 -0.05
N LEU A 47 -0.34 -1.58 0.30
CA LEU A 47 -1.52 -1.80 1.12
C LEU A 47 -1.08 -2.04 2.57
N ALA A 48 -1.70 -1.36 3.53
CA ALA A 48 -1.53 -1.61 4.96
C ALA A 48 -2.87 -2.05 5.56
N ALA A 49 -2.97 -3.30 6.00
CA ALA A 49 -4.17 -3.86 6.59
C ALA A 49 -3.99 -4.02 8.11
N CYS A 50 -4.83 -3.35 8.89
CA CYS A 50 -4.84 -3.48 10.35
C CYS A 50 -5.21 -4.90 10.77
N GLN A 51 -4.33 -5.54 11.55
CA GLN A 51 -4.57 -6.90 12.05
C GLN A 51 -5.61 -6.95 13.19
N ASN A 52 -5.99 -5.80 13.76
CA ASN A 52 -6.95 -5.72 14.86
C ASN A 52 -8.41 -5.57 14.37
N CYS A 53 -8.68 -4.64 13.44
CA CYS A 53 -10.06 -4.37 12.98
C CYS A 53 -10.30 -4.67 11.49
N GLY A 54 -9.27 -5.03 10.73
CA GLY A 54 -9.38 -5.34 9.30
C GLY A 54 -9.51 -4.12 8.36
N CYS A 55 -9.40 -2.89 8.89
CA CYS A 55 -9.33 -1.70 8.03
C CYS A 55 -8.06 -1.76 7.18
N ALA A 56 -8.21 -1.51 5.88
CA ALA A 56 -7.11 -1.52 4.91
C ALA A 56 -6.96 -0.14 4.27
N GLU A 57 -5.75 0.39 4.33
CA GLU A 57 -5.35 1.65 3.71
C GLU A 57 -4.45 1.36 2.51
N MET A 58 -4.62 2.12 1.43
CA MET A 58 -3.82 1.98 0.21
C MET A 58 -3.03 3.27 -0.02
N TYR A 59 -1.73 3.12 -0.26
CA TYR A 59 -0.78 4.20 -0.44
C TYR A 59 -0.10 4.10 -1.80
N ASP A 60 0.09 5.24 -2.45
CA ASP A 60 0.84 5.33 -3.70
C ASP A 60 2.34 5.19 -3.44
N GLU A 61 2.98 4.20 -4.06
CA GLU A 61 4.42 3.96 -3.87
C GLU A 61 5.27 5.12 -4.42
N ALA A 62 4.80 5.83 -5.46
CA ALA A 62 5.52 6.98 -6.01
C ALA A 62 5.52 8.17 -5.04
N VAL A 63 4.47 8.32 -4.22
CA VAL A 63 4.40 9.37 -3.18
C VAL A 63 5.22 8.98 -1.95
N LEU A 64 5.23 7.70 -1.57
CA LEU A 64 5.96 7.23 -0.40
C LEU A 64 7.47 7.04 -0.62
N GLY A 65 7.89 6.71 -1.85
CA GLY A 65 9.28 6.48 -2.21
C GLY A 65 10.00 7.69 -2.82
N GLY A 66 9.30 8.81 -3.01
CA GLY A 66 9.83 10.08 -3.53
C GLY A 66 10.56 10.93 -2.50
#